data_AF-F4BQN9-F1
#
_entry.id   AF-F4BQN9-F1
#
_cell.length_a   1.000
_cell.length_b   1.000
_cell.length_c   1.000
_cell.angle_alpha   90.00
_cell.angle_beta   90.00
_cell.angle_gamma   90.00
#
_symmetry.space_group_name_H-M   'P 1'
#
loop_
_entity.id
_entity.type
_entity.pdbx_description
1 polymer ?
#
loop_
_entity_poly.entity_id
_entity_poly.type
_entity_poly.pdbx_seq_one_letter_code
_entity_poly.pdbx_strand_id
1 'polypeptide(L)'
;MSGLRKCRLYLKRMPRKPPLIAKLWRCKKMNKQWTIDSIKEFVEKNSDSKLLTTEYRGFSQKLQFECACGNKFEKSFTKFKNKNQRKCEVCQPLKEAF
;
A
#
# COMPACT_ATOMS: atom_id res chain seq x y z
N MET A 1 20.76 4.70 -30.69
CA MET A 1 21.08 3.74 -29.61
C MET A 1 19.84 3.67 -28.70
N SER A 2 18.87 2.81 -29.02
CA SER A 2 18.69 1.45 -28.45
C SER A 2 18.39 1.49 -26.94
N GLY A 3 17.21 1.12 -26.43
CA GLY A 3 16.15 0.35 -27.06
C GLY A 3 14.82 0.31 -26.31
N LEU A 4 13.80 -0.04 -27.09
CA LEU A 4 12.45 -0.46 -26.72
C LEU A 4 12.44 -1.82 -26.01
N ARG A 5 11.48 -2.02 -25.10
CA ARG A 5 10.59 -3.21 -25.02
C ARG A 5 9.52 -2.98 -23.93
N LYS A 6 8.36 -2.45 -24.31
CA LYS A 6 7.08 -3.15 -24.59
C LYS A 6 6.33 -3.61 -23.34
N CYS A 7 5.23 -2.90 -23.03
CA CYS A 7 3.95 -3.55 -22.79
C CYS A 7 2.88 -2.73 -23.50
N ARG A 8 2.60 -3.19 -24.72
CA ARG A 8 1.57 -2.73 -25.65
C ARG A 8 0.22 -2.92 -24.95
N LEU A 9 -0.32 -1.84 -24.37
CA LEU A 9 -1.72 -1.79 -23.98
C LEU A 9 -2.54 -2.11 -25.22
N TYR A 10 -3.21 -3.26 -25.20
CA TYR A 10 -4.22 -3.66 -26.16
C TYR A 10 -5.36 -2.63 -26.11
N LEU A 11 -5.24 -1.56 -26.91
CA LEU A 11 -6.35 -0.73 -27.33
C LEU A 11 -7.22 -1.55 -28.31
N LYS A 12 -7.95 -2.53 -27.78
CA LYS A 12 -9.07 -3.12 -28.51
C LYS A 12 -10.19 -2.08 -28.53
N ARG A 13 -10.31 -1.40 -29.68
CA ARG A 13 -11.51 -0.74 -30.23
C ARG A 13 -12.71 -0.74 -29.28
N MET A 14 -12.87 0.34 -28.52
CA MET A 14 -14.15 0.65 -27.89
C MET A 14 -15.11 1.11 -29.00
N PRO A 15 -16.33 0.55 -29.14
CA PRO A 15 -17.32 1.08 -30.06
C PRO A 15 -17.68 2.52 -29.64
N ARG A 16 -17.87 3.38 -30.63
CA ARG A 16 -18.15 4.81 -30.47
C ARG A 16 -19.33 5.01 -29.52
N LYS A 17 -19.15 5.92 -28.57
CA LYS A 17 -20.13 6.28 -27.52
C LYS A 17 -21.50 6.61 -28.13
N PRO A 18 -22.61 6.00 -27.66
CA PRO A 18 -23.96 6.38 -28.08
C PRO A 18 -24.43 7.72 -27.46
N PRO A 19 -25.46 8.38 -28.03
CA PRO A 19 -25.77 9.79 -27.78
C PRO A 19 -26.45 10.05 -26.43
N LEU A 20 -25.92 11.09 -25.75
CA LEU A 20 -26.51 12.13 -24.88
C LEU A 20 -27.60 11.85 -23.83
N ILE A 21 -28.01 10.62 -23.50
CA ILE A 21 -28.86 10.40 -22.31
C ILE A 21 -28.44 9.13 -21.56
N ALA A 22 -27.43 9.23 -20.69
CA ALA A 22 -27.07 8.15 -19.78
C ALA A 22 -26.67 8.71 -18.41
N LYS A 23 -27.58 8.57 -17.45
CA LYS A 23 -27.37 8.78 -16.01
C LYS A 23 -26.04 8.17 -15.57
N LEU A 24 -25.29 8.95 -14.79
CA LEU A 24 -24.03 8.64 -14.15
C LEU A 24 -23.95 7.18 -13.65
N TRP A 25 -23.32 6.31 -14.46
CA TRP A 25 -22.89 4.99 -13.99
C TRP A 25 -21.67 5.17 -13.10
N ARG A 26 -21.91 5.56 -11.83
CA ARG A 26 -20.86 5.55 -10.81
C ARG A 26 -20.59 4.09 -10.46
N CYS A 27 -19.60 3.49 -11.11
CA CYS A 27 -19.09 2.18 -10.75
C CYS A 27 -18.64 2.25 -9.27
N LYS A 28 -19.40 1.61 -8.37
CA LYS A 28 -19.14 1.63 -6.92
C LYS A 28 -17.89 0.77 -6.67
N LYS A 29 -16.72 1.41 -6.63
CA LYS A 29 -15.45 0.76 -6.30
C LYS A 29 -15.50 0.27 -4.85
N MET A 30 -15.53 -1.05 -4.66
CA MET A 30 -15.40 -1.66 -3.34
C MET A 30 -13.97 -1.42 -2.84
N ASN A 31 -13.82 -0.60 -1.79
CA ASN A 31 -12.52 -0.41 -1.14
C ASN A 31 -12.28 -1.60 -0.20
N LYS A 32 -11.22 -2.36 -0.48
CA LYS A 32 -10.78 -3.45 0.41
C LYS A 32 -10.34 -2.83 1.75
N GLN A 33 -11.11 -3.11 2.81
CA GLN A 33 -10.78 -2.68 4.16
C GLN A 33 -9.72 -3.62 4.75
N TRP A 34 -8.83 -3.07 5.57
CA TRP A 34 -7.82 -3.83 6.30
C TRP A 34 -8.27 -4.03 7.73
N THR A 35 -8.22 -5.28 8.21
CA THR A 35 -8.42 -5.62 9.62
C THR A 35 -7.07 -5.71 10.33
N ILE A 36 -7.07 -5.58 11.66
CA ILE A 36 -5.85 -5.71 12.47
C ILE A 36 -5.16 -7.07 12.26
N ASP A 37 -5.94 -8.15 12.16
CA ASP A 37 -5.42 -9.50 11.94
C ASP A 37 -4.73 -9.63 10.58
N SER A 38 -5.34 -9.05 9.53
CA SER A 38 -4.76 -9.02 8.19
C SER A 38 -3.45 -8.24 8.17
N ILE A 39 -3.36 -7.16 8.95
CA ILE A 39 -2.13 -6.37 9.09
C ILE A 39 -1.06 -7.19 9.83
N LYS A 40 -1.43 -7.86 10.91
CA LYS A 40 -0.51 -8.70 11.69
C LYS A 40 0.07 -9.83 10.85
N GLU A 41 -0.77 -10.59 10.14
CA GLU A 41 -0.30 -11.62 9.20
C GLU A 41 0.60 -11.03 8.11
N PHE A 42 0.26 -9.86 7.57
CA PHE A 42 1.07 -9.23 6.53
C PHE A 42 2.47 -8.88 7.07
N VAL A 43 2.53 -8.34 8.28
CA VAL A 43 3.78 -7.95 8.95
C VAL A 43 4.65 -9.18 9.20
N GLU A 44 4.09 -10.26 9.76
CA GLU A 44 4.81 -11.51 10.03
C GLU A 44 5.29 -12.21 8.75
N LYS A 45 4.51 -12.17 7.67
CA LYS A 45 4.88 -12.79 6.38
C LYS A 45 5.93 -12.00 5.58
N ASN A 46 6.00 -10.68 5.75
CA ASN A 46 6.81 -9.81 4.89
C ASN A 46 8.02 -9.18 5.61
N SER A 47 8.15 -9.37 6.92
CA SER A 47 9.20 -8.77 7.72
C SER A 47 9.41 -9.48 9.06
N ASP A 48 10.57 -9.23 9.68
CA ASP A 48 10.91 -9.70 11.02
C ASP A 48 10.42 -8.76 12.15
N SER A 49 9.53 -7.80 11.81
CA SER A 49 8.96 -6.85 12.76
C SER A 49 7.66 -7.41 13.35
N LYS A 50 7.29 -7.03 14.56
CA LYS A 50 6.04 -7.42 15.25
C LYS A 50 5.12 -6.20 15.41
N LEU A 51 3.81 -6.41 15.24
CA LEU A 51 2.81 -5.39 15.50
C LEU A 51 2.45 -5.36 16.99
N LEU A 52 2.55 -4.19 17.63
CA LEU A 52 2.21 -4.00 19.05
C LEU A 52 0.81 -3.42 19.27
N THR A 53 0.24 -2.77 18.25
CA THR A 53 -1.07 -2.13 18.36
C THR A 53 -2.20 -3.15 18.29
N THR A 54 -3.20 -2.98 19.17
CA THR A 54 -4.40 -3.84 19.24
C THR A 54 -5.60 -3.26 18.47
N GLU A 55 -5.65 -1.94 18.30
CA GLU A 55 -6.75 -1.24 17.62
C GLU A 55 -6.30 -0.57 16.31
N TYR A 56 -7.02 -0.84 15.22
CA TYR A 56 -6.84 -0.18 13.93
C TYR A 56 -8.13 0.51 13.48
N ARG A 57 -8.09 1.85 13.43
CA ARG A 57 -9.23 2.71 13.07
C ARG A 57 -9.15 3.24 11.63
N GLY A 58 -7.97 3.20 11.00
CA GLY A 58 -7.84 3.57 9.59
C GLY A 58 -6.44 3.90 9.09
N PHE A 59 -6.33 4.26 7.82
CA PHE A 59 -5.06 4.45 7.11
C PHE A 59 -4.19 5.61 7.62
N SER A 60 -4.81 6.62 8.24
CA SER A 60 -4.11 7.77 8.80
C SER A 60 -3.51 7.49 10.17
N GLN A 61 -3.96 6.43 10.86
CA GLN A 61 -3.45 6.05 12.17
C GLN A 61 -2.01 5.54 12.04
N LYS A 62 -1.15 5.98 12.96
CA LYS A 62 0.18 5.38 13.14
C LYS A 62 0.03 4.12 13.99
N LEU A 63 0.66 3.04 13.53
CA LEU A 63 0.74 1.77 14.23
C LEU A 63 2.13 1.65 14.85
N GLN A 64 2.18 1.07 16.05
CA GLN A 64 3.41 0.74 16.76
C GLN A 64 3.90 -0.64 16.34
N PHE A 65 5.17 -0.68 15.96
CA PHE A 65 5.88 -1.88 15.57
C PHE A 65 7.14 -2.05 16.41
N GLU A 66 7.52 -3.30 16.63
CA GLU A 66 8.78 -3.70 17.23
C GLU A 66 9.65 -4.34 16.15
N CYS A 67 10.83 -3.80 15.89
CA CYS A 67 11.76 -4.39 14.93
C CYS A 67 12.53 -5.55 15.58
N ALA A 68 13.06 -6.48 14.79
CA ALA A 68 13.93 -7.55 15.27
C ALA A 68 15.18 -7.07 16.05
N CYS A 69 15.60 -5.81 15.87
CA CYS A 69 16.68 -5.20 16.64
C CYS A 69 16.27 -4.74 18.05
N GLY A 70 15.01 -4.92 18.44
CA GLY A 70 14.46 -4.48 19.74
C GLY A 70 13.96 -3.03 19.76
N ASN A 71 14.20 -2.25 18.70
CA ASN A 71 13.71 -0.88 18.61
C ASN A 71 12.21 -0.83 18.28
N LYS A 72 11.47 -0.03 19.04
CA LYS A 72 10.06 0.27 18.81
C LYS A 72 9.94 1.52 17.93
N PHE A 73 9.03 1.49 16.96
CA PHE A 73 8.85 2.59 16.03
C PHE A 73 7.40 2.70 15.56
N GLU A 74 6.99 3.92 15.21
CA GLU A 74 5.62 4.23 14.79
C GLU A 74 5.57 4.56 13.30
N LYS A 75 4.77 3.82 12.54
CA LYS A 75 4.54 4.07 11.10
C LYS A 75 3.11 3.80 10.71
N SER A 76 2.63 4.46 9.67
CA SER A 76 1.35 4.11 9.07
C SER A 76 1.46 2.86 8.20
N PHE A 77 0.42 2.03 8.20
CA PHE A 77 0.38 0.80 7.41
C PHE A 77 0.62 1.04 5.91
N THR A 78 0.13 2.16 5.39
CA THR A 78 0.32 2.55 3.98
C THR A 78 1.80 2.74 3.63
N LYS A 79 2.61 3.33 4.52
CA LYS A 79 4.06 3.50 4.30
C LYS A 79 4.77 2.16 4.40
N PHE A 80 4.39 1.34 5.39
CA PHE A 80 4.91 0.00 5.59
C PHE A 80 4.73 -0.87 4.34
N LYS A 81 3.52 -0.88 3.76
CA LYS A 81 3.18 -1.65 2.56
C LYS A 81 3.71 -1.04 1.27
N ASN A 82 3.42 0.23 0.99
CA ASN A 82 3.67 0.81 -0.34
C ASN A 82 5.13 1.28 -0.53
N LYS A 83 5.78 1.75 0.54
CA LYS A 83 7.16 2.26 0.47
C LYS A 83 8.20 1.24 0.94
N ASN A 84 7.81 0.00 1.24
CA ASN A 84 8.67 -1.04 1.82
C ASN A 84 9.45 -0.55 3.06
N GLN A 85 8.86 0.38 3.83
CA GLN A 85 9.44 0.87 5.07
C GLN A 85 9.07 -0.09 6.21
N ARG A 86 9.67 -1.28 6.20
CA ARG A 86 9.30 -2.40 7.10
C ARG A 86 10.13 -2.48 8.38
N LYS A 87 11.21 -1.70 8.46
CA LYS A 87 12.18 -1.69 9.56
C LYS A 87 12.21 -0.32 10.25
N CYS A 88 12.81 -0.29 11.43
CA CYS A 88 13.04 0.94 12.17
C CYS A 88 14.05 1.86 11.45
N GLU A 89 14.09 3.12 11.88
CA GLU A 89 14.94 4.15 11.27
C GLU A 89 16.43 3.86 11.40
N VAL A 90 16.82 3.13 12.44
CA VAL A 90 18.20 2.65 12.65
C VAL A 90 18.57 1.61 11.60
N CYS A 91 17.71 0.64 11.34
CA CYS A 91 17.98 -0.43 10.37
C CYS A 91 17.77 0.02 8.92
N GLN A 92 16.88 0.97 8.69
CA GLN A 92 16.58 1.49 7.37
C GLN A 92 16.37 3.01 7.44
N PRO A 93 17.46 3.79 7.38
CA PRO A 93 17.36 5.24 7.37
C PRO A 93 16.55 5.70 6.16
N LEU A 94 15.68 6.68 6.39
CA LEU A 94 14.93 7.29 5.31
C LEU A 94 15.92 8.03 4.43
N LYS A 95 15.98 7.67 3.14
CA LYS A 95 16.70 8.48 2.16
C LYS A 95 15.97 9.82 2.05
N GLU A 96 16.54 10.85 2.65
CA GLU A 96 16.22 12.22 2.29
C GLU A 96 16.66 12.42 0.84
N ALA A 97 15.72 12.85 -0.01
CA ALA A 97 16.06 13.21 -1.38
C ALA A 97 16.70 14.59 -1.33
N PHE A 98 18.00 14.63 -1.53
CA PHE A 98 18.76 15.85 -1.79
C PHE A 98 18.58 16.28 -3.24
#